data_AF-G4CMK0-F1
#
_entry.id   AF-G4CMK0-F1
#
_cell.length_a   1.000
_cell.length_b   1.000
_cell.length_c   1.000
_cell.angle_alpha   90.00
_cell.angle_beta   90.00
_cell.angle_gamma   90.00
#
_symmetry.space_group_name_H-M   'P 1'
#
loop_
_entity.id
_entity.type
_entity.pdbx_description
1 polymer ?
#
loop_
_entity_poly.entity_id
_entity_poly.type
_entity_poly.pdbx_seq_one_letter_code
_entity_poly.pdbx_strand_id
1 'polypeptide(L)'
;MEETVEILVSDSSLRHMGSQFGHVAVDIDGTVYGRAVRAWDVDHKVNYVLRQQSRMHRDTWGYTLAVTKEEKNAILREIQKQRKDNKPYNLINNSCSSAMANVFGVTDILIVDPRWSLGGMLSPSDIMDGLNKSPRVIKRRIYPKK
;
A
#
# COMPACT_ATOMS: atom_id res chain seq x y z
N MET A 1 8.60 15.64 16.40
CA MET A 1 7.91 14.38 16.72
C MET A 1 7.99 13.52 15.48
N GLU A 2 8.47 12.29 15.62
CA GLU A 2 8.45 11.33 14.52
C GLU A 2 7.02 10.80 14.39
N GLU A 3 6.45 10.95 13.21
CA GLU A 3 5.14 10.41 12.85
C GLU A 3 5.32 9.04 12.21
N THR A 4 4.23 8.28 12.08
CA THR A 4 4.29 6.97 11.43
C THR A 4 3.16 6.76 10.43
N VAL A 5 3.47 5.96 9.41
CA VAL A 5 2.49 5.34 8.52
C VAL A 5 2.80 3.85 8.42
N GLU A 6 1.82 3.00 8.13
CA GLU A 6 2.06 1.57 7.93
C GLU A 6 1.62 1.14 6.54
N ILE A 7 2.55 0.61 5.75
CA ILE A 7 2.24 0.00 4.46
C ILE A 7 1.86 -1.45 4.71
N LEU A 8 0.68 -1.82 4.22
CA LEU A 8 0.10 -3.15 4.32
C LEU A 8 0.21 -3.83 2.96
N VAL A 9 0.95 -4.93 2.90
CA VAL A 9 1.05 -5.79 1.72
C VAL A 9 0.36 -7.11 1.99
N SER A 10 -0.65 -7.46 1.19
CA SER A 10 -1.39 -8.72 1.30
C SER A 10 -1.05 -9.64 0.13
N ASP A 11 -0.90 -10.94 0.39
CA ASP A 11 -0.60 -11.94 -0.64
C ASP A 11 -1.75 -12.13 -1.65
N SER A 12 -1.43 -12.82 -2.73
CA SER A 12 -2.41 -13.24 -3.73
C SER A 12 -3.37 -14.28 -3.16
N SER A 13 -4.61 -14.26 -3.62
CA SER A 13 -5.60 -15.29 -3.27
C SER A 13 -6.15 -15.89 -4.56
N LEU A 14 -6.03 -17.21 -4.69
CA LEU A 14 -6.56 -17.99 -5.82
C LEU A 14 -8.10 -18.19 -5.75
N ARG A 15 -8.74 -17.81 -4.63
CA ARG A 15 -10.17 -18.09 -4.39
C ARG A 15 -11.13 -17.03 -4.94
N HIS A 16 -10.66 -15.82 -5.27
CA HIS A 16 -11.52 -14.69 -5.62
C HIS A 16 -11.13 -14.05 -6.97
N MET A 17 -12.11 -13.85 -7.87
CA MET A 17 -11.88 -13.15 -9.15
C MET A 17 -11.44 -11.70 -8.90
N GLY A 18 -10.34 -11.27 -9.54
CA GLY A 18 -9.75 -9.93 -9.38
C GLY A 18 -8.73 -9.79 -8.23
N SER A 19 -8.44 -10.88 -7.50
CA SER A 19 -7.57 -10.91 -6.31
C SER A 19 -6.24 -11.66 -6.52
N GLN A 20 -5.89 -11.96 -7.77
CA GLN A 20 -4.83 -12.91 -8.12
C GLN A 20 -3.41 -12.37 -7.89
N PHE A 21 -3.23 -11.06 -7.72
CA PHE A 21 -1.91 -10.41 -7.74
C PHE A 21 -1.47 -9.80 -6.40
N GLY A 22 -2.14 -10.11 -5.28
CA GLY A 22 -1.87 -9.45 -4.00
C GLY A 22 -2.49 -8.05 -3.93
N HIS A 23 -2.29 -7.33 -2.82
CA HIS A 23 -2.77 -5.96 -2.67
C HIS A 23 -1.82 -5.12 -1.80
N VAL A 24 -1.73 -3.83 -2.09
CA VAL A 24 -0.97 -2.87 -1.29
C VAL A 24 -1.90 -1.73 -0.87
N ALA A 25 -1.84 -1.38 0.40
CA ALA A 25 -2.55 -0.27 0.99
C ALA A 25 -1.66 0.45 2.02
N VAL A 26 -2.05 1.65 2.44
CA VAL A 26 -1.36 2.40 3.49
C VAL A 26 -2.34 2.79 4.60
N ASP A 27 -1.95 2.52 5.83
CA ASP A 27 -2.61 2.98 7.06
C ASP A 27 -1.98 4.30 7.52
N ILE A 28 -2.83 5.31 7.67
CA ILE A 28 -2.49 6.61 8.24
C ILE A 28 -3.48 6.86 9.39
N ASP A 29 -2.97 6.86 10.62
CA ASP A 29 -3.75 7.12 11.84
C ASP A 29 -4.99 6.23 12.01
N GLY A 30 -4.89 4.95 11.62
CA GLY A 30 -5.96 3.97 11.74
C GLY A 30 -6.91 3.94 10.54
N THR A 31 -6.73 4.83 9.56
CA THR A 31 -7.46 4.80 8.28
C THR A 31 -6.59 4.20 7.19
N VAL A 32 -7.05 3.09 6.62
CA VAL A 32 -6.40 2.41 5.50
C VAL A 32 -6.92 2.94 4.18
N TYR A 33 -6.01 3.27 3.27
CA TYR A 33 -6.28 3.71 1.91
C TYR A 33 -5.62 2.73 0.93
N GLY A 34 -6.40 2.15 0.03
CA GLY A 34 -5.91 1.23 -1.00
C GLY A 34 -6.59 1.44 -2.34
N ARG A 35 -5.85 1.34 -3.45
CA ARG A 35 -6.45 1.42 -4.79
C ARG A 35 -7.00 0.05 -5.19
N ALA A 36 -8.31 -0.15 -5.06
CA ALA A 36 -9.02 -1.33 -5.57
C ALA A 36 -9.30 -1.19 -7.08
N VAL A 37 -9.94 -2.17 -7.73
CA VAL A 37 -10.22 -2.09 -9.19
C VAL A 37 -11.21 -0.96 -9.52
N ARG A 38 -12.29 -0.81 -8.75
CA ARG A 38 -13.36 0.16 -9.06
C ARG A 38 -13.06 1.57 -8.58
N ALA A 39 -12.57 1.70 -7.35
CA ALA A 39 -12.27 2.98 -6.73
C ALA A 39 -11.17 2.80 -5.67
N TRP A 40 -10.83 3.89 -4.99
CA TRP A 40 -10.08 3.81 -3.75
C TRP A 40 -10.96 3.25 -2.62
N ASP A 41 -10.50 2.15 -2.04
CA ASP A 41 -11.03 1.56 -0.82
C ASP A 41 -10.50 2.35 0.38
N VAL A 42 -11.41 2.72 1.29
CA VAL A 42 -11.09 3.43 2.52
C VAL A 42 -11.83 2.78 3.66
N ASP A 43 -11.09 2.32 4.66
CA ASP A 43 -11.65 1.58 5.78
C ASP A 43 -10.81 1.79 7.05
N HIS A 44 -11.40 1.47 8.19
CA HIS A 44 -10.66 1.40 9.44
C HIS A 44 -9.70 0.19 9.41
N LYS A 45 -8.49 0.35 9.94
CA LYS A 45 -7.43 -0.67 9.93
C LYS A 45 -7.90 -2.03 10.42
N VAL A 46 -8.63 -2.05 11.53
CA VAL A 46 -9.13 -3.31 12.13
C VAL A 46 -10.05 -4.05 11.15
N ASN A 47 -10.94 -3.32 10.46
CA ASN A 47 -11.87 -3.90 9.50
C ASN A 47 -11.15 -4.36 8.23
N TYR A 48 -10.22 -3.56 7.73
CA TYR A 48 -9.41 -3.91 6.57
C TYR A 48 -8.62 -5.20 6.82
N VAL A 49 -7.86 -5.26 7.92
CA VAL A 49 -7.06 -6.43 8.29
C VAL A 49 -7.94 -7.65 8.49
N LEU A 50 -9.07 -7.53 9.20
CA LEU A 50 -10.01 -8.64 9.40
C LEU A 50 -10.60 -9.13 8.06
N ARG A 51 -10.90 -8.23 7.12
CA ARG A 51 -11.36 -8.57 5.78
C ARG A 51 -10.29 -9.35 5.01
N GLN A 52 -9.03 -8.92 5.07
CA GLN A 52 -7.92 -9.65 4.44
C GLN A 52 -7.77 -11.06 5.06
N GLN A 53 -7.73 -11.15 6.40
CA GLN A 53 -7.48 -12.41 7.10
C GLN A 53 -8.60 -13.44 6.92
N SER A 54 -9.86 -13.04 7.12
CA SER A 54 -10.98 -14.00 7.23
C SER A 54 -11.82 -14.13 5.97
N ARG A 55 -12.05 -13.03 5.22
CA ARG A 55 -12.88 -13.10 4.01
C ARG A 55 -12.03 -13.44 2.78
N MET A 56 -10.89 -12.78 2.65
CA MET A 56 -9.99 -12.98 1.51
C MET A 56 -8.99 -14.13 1.72
N HIS A 57 -8.86 -14.62 2.96
CA HIS A 57 -7.93 -15.69 3.35
C HIS A 57 -6.48 -15.37 2.98
N ARG A 58 -6.06 -14.13 3.31
CA ARG A 58 -4.75 -13.58 2.96
C ARG A 58 -3.89 -13.37 4.18
N ASP A 59 -2.61 -13.67 4.03
CA ASP A 59 -1.58 -13.20 4.94
C ASP A 59 -1.27 -11.72 4.59
N THR A 60 -1.13 -10.86 5.59
CA THR A 60 -0.79 -9.45 5.39
C THR A 60 0.44 -9.07 6.20
N TRP A 61 1.42 -8.45 5.55
CA TRP A 61 2.63 -7.90 6.16
C TRP A 61 2.47 -6.39 6.30
N GLY A 62 2.61 -5.91 7.53
CA GLY A 62 2.66 -4.50 7.87
C GLY A 62 4.10 -4.01 8.05
N TYR A 63 4.42 -2.92 7.37
CA TYR A 63 5.69 -2.21 7.46
C TYR A 63 5.42 -0.81 8.00
N THR A 64 5.74 -0.54 9.26
CA THR A 64 5.62 0.80 9.85
C THR A 64 6.86 1.61 9.51
N LEU A 65 6.66 2.75 8.86
CA LEU A 65 7.72 3.69 8.48
C LEU A 65 7.71 4.88 9.43
N ALA A 66 8.90 5.33 9.84
CA ALA A 66 9.09 6.64 10.45
C ALA A 66 9.06 7.72 9.35
N VAL A 67 8.22 8.73 9.54
CA VAL A 67 8.04 9.84 8.62
C VAL A 67 8.01 11.17 9.36
N THR A 68 8.34 12.25 8.67
CA THR A 68 8.08 13.60 9.17
C THR A 68 6.60 13.94 9.06
N LYS A 69 6.17 14.97 9.78
CA LYS A 69 4.80 15.48 9.68
C LYS A 69 4.50 15.99 8.26
N GLU A 70 5.49 16.60 7.62
CA GLU A 70 5.41 17.12 6.26
C GLU A 70 5.24 15.98 5.24
N GLU A 71 6.05 14.91 5.36
CA GLU A 71 5.96 13.69 4.53
C GLU A 71 4.57 13.05 4.68
N LYS A 72 4.10 12.83 5.92
CA LYS A 72 2.77 12.26 6.19
C LYS A 72 1.64 13.08 5.57
N ASN A 73 1.71 14.40 5.70
CA ASN A 73 0.73 15.31 5.11
C ASN A 73 0.78 15.29 3.58
N ALA A 74 1.97 15.21 2.97
CA ALA A 74 2.13 15.12 1.52
C ALA A 74 1.53 13.83 0.97
N ILE A 75 1.82 12.69 1.62
CA ILE A 75 1.24 11.37 1.31
C ILE A 75 -0.29 11.45 1.36
N LEU A 76 -0.86 11.97 2.46
CA LEU A 76 -2.31 12.07 2.62
C LEU A 76 -2.94 12.97 1.55
N ARG A 77 -2.34 14.12 1.25
CA ARG A 77 -2.84 15.03 0.20
C ARG A 77 -2.85 14.38 -1.17
N GLU A 78 -1.78 13.66 -1.53
CA GLU A 78 -1.70 12.97 -2.82
C GLU A 78 -2.73 11.84 -2.91
N ILE A 79 -2.96 11.09 -1.82
CA ILE A 79 -4.07 10.11 -1.74
C ILE A 79 -5.40 10.82 -2.00
N GLN A 80 -5.71 11.91 -1.30
CA GLN A 80 -7.00 12.60 -1.48
C GLN A 80 -7.18 13.14 -2.90
N LYS A 81 -6.11 13.64 -3.53
CA LYS A 81 -6.12 14.07 -4.92
C LYS A 81 -6.42 12.91 -5.86
N GLN A 82 -5.68 11.80 -5.77
CA GLN A 82 -5.91 10.62 -6.61
C GLN A 82 -7.29 9.99 -6.40
N ARG A 83 -7.82 10.05 -5.17
CA ARG A 83 -9.19 9.65 -4.83
C ARG A 83 -10.22 10.51 -5.54
N LYS A 84 -10.04 11.83 -5.53
CA LYS A 84 -10.93 12.78 -6.21
C LYS A 84 -10.91 12.60 -7.73
N ASP A 85 -9.73 12.37 -8.29
CA ASP A 85 -9.56 12.14 -9.74
C ASP A 85 -10.16 10.79 -10.16
N ASN A 86 -10.14 9.79 -9.27
CA ASN A 86 -10.65 8.42 -9.46
C ASN A 86 -10.35 7.83 -10.85
N LYS A 87 -9.11 8.02 -11.34
CA LYS A 87 -8.70 7.54 -12.66
C LYS A 87 -9.00 6.03 -12.80
N PRO A 88 -9.40 5.54 -14.00
CA PRO A 88 -9.65 4.12 -14.23
C PRO A 88 -8.45 3.24 -13.86
N TYR A 89 -8.71 2.03 -13.38
CA TYR A 89 -7.65 1.11 -12.97
C TYR A 89 -6.85 0.66 -14.18
N ASN A 90 -5.53 0.64 -14.05
CA ASN A 90 -4.61 0.21 -15.08
C ASN A 90 -3.45 -0.54 -14.43
N LEU A 91 -3.16 -1.75 -14.89
CA LEU A 91 -2.16 -2.63 -14.27
C LEU A 91 -0.74 -2.02 -14.26
N ILE A 92 -0.44 -1.12 -15.20
CA ILE A 92 0.89 -0.51 -15.36
C ILE A 92 0.99 0.77 -14.54
N ASN A 93 0.04 1.69 -14.67
CA ASN A 93 0.18 3.05 -14.15
C ASN A 93 -0.84 3.48 -13.09
N ASN A 94 -1.86 2.67 -12.79
CA ASN A 94 -2.87 2.97 -11.76
C ASN A 94 -3.40 1.71 -11.07
N SER A 95 -2.47 0.81 -10.70
CA SER A 95 -2.71 -0.38 -9.91
C SER A 95 -2.56 -0.06 -8.41
N CYS A 96 -2.77 -1.05 -7.53
CA CYS A 96 -2.50 -0.84 -6.10
C CYS A 96 -1.03 -0.50 -5.81
N SER A 97 -0.10 -1.23 -6.41
CA SER A 97 1.34 -0.99 -6.23
C SER A 97 1.79 0.32 -6.87
N SER A 98 1.35 0.61 -8.11
CA SER A 98 1.77 1.85 -8.79
C SER A 98 1.14 3.10 -8.17
N ALA A 99 -0.10 3.02 -7.69
CA ALA A 99 -0.71 4.11 -6.94
C ALA A 99 0.06 4.39 -5.65
N MET A 100 0.47 3.35 -4.92
CA MET A 100 1.30 3.52 -3.72
C MET A 100 2.68 4.08 -4.07
N ALA A 101 3.34 3.58 -5.11
CA ALA A 101 4.61 4.14 -5.57
C ALA A 101 4.49 5.63 -5.92
N ASN A 102 3.42 6.04 -6.59
CA ASN A 102 3.16 7.46 -6.91
C ASN A 102 2.88 8.29 -5.65
N VAL A 103 2.09 7.77 -4.71
CA VAL A 103 1.76 8.43 -3.45
C VAL A 103 3.01 8.67 -2.60
N PHE A 104 3.94 7.71 -2.54
CA PHE A 104 5.19 7.88 -1.80
C PHE A 104 6.24 8.65 -2.60
N GLY A 105 6.15 8.65 -3.93
CA GLY A 105 7.04 9.39 -4.83
C GLY A 105 6.93 10.92 -4.74
N VAL A 106 5.94 11.47 -4.02
CA VAL A 106 5.90 12.90 -3.67
C VAL A 106 6.76 13.23 -2.44
N THR A 107 7.43 12.23 -1.87
CA THR A 107 8.35 12.32 -0.73
C THR A 107 9.70 11.69 -1.08
N ASP A 108 10.69 11.81 -0.20
CA ASP A 108 11.99 11.16 -0.34
C ASP A 108 11.98 9.68 0.12
N ILE A 109 10.81 9.10 0.36
CA ILE A 109 10.65 7.72 0.83
C ILE A 109 10.50 6.79 -0.37
N LEU A 110 11.56 6.01 -0.61
CA LEU A 110 11.54 4.95 -1.63
C LEU A 110 10.94 3.67 -1.06
N ILE A 111 9.79 3.26 -1.61
CA ILE A 111 9.09 2.01 -1.27
C ILE A 111 9.23 0.93 -2.34
N VAL A 112 9.81 1.27 -3.49
CA VAL A 112 10.19 0.37 -4.58
C VAL A 112 11.62 0.72 -5.00
N ASP A 113 12.38 -0.25 -5.47
CA ASP A 113 13.68 -0.01 -6.07
C ASP A 113 13.53 0.78 -7.39
N PRO A 114 14.17 1.97 -7.54
CA PRO A 114 14.03 2.83 -8.71
C PRO A 114 14.40 2.18 -10.04
N ARG A 115 15.13 1.07 -10.03
CA ARG A 115 15.45 0.33 -11.26
C ARG A 115 14.23 -0.35 -11.88
N TRP A 116 13.17 -0.57 -11.08
CA TRP A 116 11.91 -1.18 -11.51
C TRP A 116 10.83 -0.13 -11.85
N SER A 117 11.08 1.16 -11.59
CA SER A 117 10.14 2.23 -11.93
C SER A 117 10.16 2.64 -13.41
N LEU A 118 11.14 2.14 -14.19
CA LEU A 118 11.26 2.38 -15.63
C LEU A 118 10.46 1.35 -16.43
N GLY A 119 9.13 1.50 -16.45
CA GLY A 119 8.25 0.90 -17.46
C GLY A 119 7.72 -0.51 -17.19
N GLY A 120 7.90 -1.06 -15.99
CA GLY A 120 7.38 -2.37 -15.58
C GLY A 120 6.04 -2.32 -14.83
N MET A 121 5.28 -3.42 -14.88
CA MET A 121 4.13 -3.65 -14.00
C MET A 121 4.63 -3.86 -12.56
N LEU A 122 4.31 -2.93 -11.65
CA LEU A 122 4.69 -3.06 -10.25
C LEU A 122 3.80 -4.06 -9.52
N SER A 123 4.42 -5.10 -8.96
CA SER A 123 3.79 -6.11 -8.14
C SER A 123 3.88 -5.75 -6.65
N PRO A 124 3.01 -6.32 -5.79
CA PRO A 124 3.16 -6.17 -4.34
C PRO A 124 4.48 -6.73 -3.79
N SER A 125 5.07 -7.75 -4.43
CA SER A 125 6.39 -8.26 -4.06
C SER A 125 7.50 -7.22 -4.28
N ASP A 126 7.42 -6.42 -5.33
CA ASP A 126 8.42 -5.36 -5.58
C ASP A 126 8.40 -4.30 -4.47
N ILE A 127 7.21 -4.00 -3.95
CA ILE A 127 7.02 -3.12 -2.79
C ILE A 127 7.62 -3.75 -1.54
N MET A 128 7.35 -5.04 -1.28
CA MET A 128 7.96 -5.74 -0.15
C MET A 128 9.49 -5.74 -0.20
N ASP A 129 10.07 -5.98 -1.38
CA ASP A 129 11.52 -5.97 -1.57
C ASP A 129 12.13 -4.59 -1.31
N GLY A 130 11.46 -3.52 -1.73
CA GLY A 130 11.84 -2.14 -1.40
C GLY A 130 11.78 -1.88 0.11
N LEU A 131 10.67 -2.25 0.75
CA LEU A 131 10.45 -2.05 2.19
C LEU A 131 11.38 -2.90 3.07
N ASN A 132 11.77 -4.09 2.62
CA ASN A 132 12.73 -4.93 3.33
C ASN A 132 14.12 -4.28 3.41
N LYS A 133 14.46 -3.41 2.46
CA LYS A 133 15.73 -2.69 2.37
C LYS A 133 15.66 -1.24 2.90
N SER A 134 14.46 -0.73 3.14
CA SER A 134 14.27 0.68 3.51
C SER A 134 14.70 0.95 4.96
N PRO A 135 15.60 1.94 5.21
CA PRO A 135 15.99 2.31 6.57
C PRO A 135 14.88 3.05 7.33
N ARG A 136 13.83 3.49 6.63
CA ARG A 136 12.67 4.15 7.25
C ARG A 136 11.76 3.18 7.98
N VAL A 137 11.85 1.87 7.71
CA VAL A 137 11.01 0.85 8.36
C VAL A 137 11.50 0.62 9.79
N ILE A 138 10.70 1.06 10.76
CA ILE A 138 11.00 0.94 12.19
C ILE A 138 10.32 -0.25 12.85
N LYS A 139 9.30 -0.84 12.21
CA LYS A 139 8.58 -2.01 12.73
C LYS A 139 7.99 -2.85 11.60
N ARG A 140 8.02 -4.17 11.80
CA ARG A 140 7.35 -5.15 10.94
C ARG A 140 6.34 -5.93 11.76
N ARG A 141 5.19 -6.24 11.16
CA ARG A 141 4.14 -7.05 11.77
C ARG A 141 3.55 -8.00 10.73
N ILE A 142 3.22 -9.21 11.14
CA ILE A 142 2.49 -10.17 10.32
C ILE A 142 1.07 -10.28 10.87
N TYR A 143 0.09 -10.19 9.98
CA TYR A 143 -1.32 -10.44 10.24
C TYR A 143 -1.69 -11.73 9.49
N PRO A 144 -1.58 -12.90 10.13
CA PRO A 144 -1.79 -14.19 9.46
C PRO A 144 -3.27 -14.40 9.14
N LYS A 145 -3.57 -15.11 8.06
CA LYS A 145 -4.94 -15.52 7.72
C LYS A 145 -5.63 -16.28 8.86
N LYS A 146 -6.96 -16.18 8.90
CA LYS A 146 -7.82 -16.84 9.89
C LYS A 146 -8.69 -17.91 9.24
#